data_AF-A0A960C099-F1
#
_entry.id   AF-A0A960C099-F1
#
_cell.length_a   1.000
_cell.length_b   1.000
_cell.length_c   1.000
_cell.angle_alpha   90.00
_cell.angle_beta   90.00
_cell.angle_gamma   90.00
#
_symmetry.space_group_name_H-M   'P 1'
#
loop_
_entity.id
_entity.type
_entity.pdbx_description
1 polymer ?
#
loop_
_entity_poly.entity_id
_entity_poly.type
_entity_poly.pdbx_seq_one_letter_code
_entity_poly.pdbx_strand_id
1 'polypeptide(L)'
;PTAREELQELSPERYDELLAALGANAVDGAEQEAEQEAEREMERICRQIMLYHLDRGWADHLAYLADIRESIHLRALGRQNPLDEFHRLAVDGFAHLAADAIEASQQTFDTANVLEDEPGLDMSKLARPTSTWTYMVHDNPLRDDALSALSLPGVFR
;
A
#
# COMPACT_ATOMS: atom_id res chain seq x y z
N PRO A 1 -3.55 6.37 -15.69
CA PRO A 1 -4.58 7.23 -15.08
C PRO A 1 -4.06 7.74 -13.73
N THR A 2 -4.30 8.99 -13.40
CA THR A 2 -4.05 9.48 -12.04
C THR A 2 -5.12 8.94 -11.08
N ALA A 3 -4.83 8.83 -9.79
CA ALA A 3 -5.81 8.38 -8.78
C ALA A 3 -7.13 9.18 -8.82
N ARG A 4 -7.02 10.48 -9.14
CA ARG A 4 -8.16 11.39 -9.31
C ARG A 4 -9.03 10.99 -10.50
N GLU A 5 -8.43 10.80 -11.67
CA GLU A 5 -9.13 10.40 -12.90
C GLU A 5 -9.86 9.07 -12.71
N GLU A 6 -9.19 8.09 -12.10
CA GLU A 6 -9.75 6.76 -11.87
C GLU A 6 -11.00 6.83 -10.96
N LEU A 7 -10.92 7.53 -9.83
CA LEU A 7 -12.04 7.66 -8.90
C LEU A 7 -13.17 8.53 -9.45
N GLN A 8 -12.84 9.53 -10.27
CA GLN A 8 -13.83 10.33 -10.99
C GLN A 8 -14.62 9.48 -12.00
N GLU A 9 -13.95 8.58 -12.73
CA GLU A 9 -14.62 7.67 -13.67
C GLU A 9 -15.49 6.63 -12.96
N LEU A 10 -14.98 6.07 -11.86
CA LEU A 10 -15.67 5.03 -11.09
C LEU A 10 -16.85 5.57 -10.27
N SER A 11 -16.74 6.79 -9.72
CA SER A 11 -17.72 7.38 -8.79
C SER A 11 -17.99 8.87 -9.07
N PRO A 12 -18.58 9.18 -10.24
CA PRO A 12 -18.75 10.57 -10.70
C PRO A 12 -19.67 11.40 -9.80
N GLU A 13 -20.79 10.83 -9.33
CA GLU A 13 -21.75 11.55 -8.48
C GLU A 13 -21.11 11.99 -7.16
N ARG A 14 -20.33 11.10 -6.53
CA ARG A 14 -19.61 11.38 -5.29
C ARG A 14 -18.50 12.41 -5.50
N TYR A 15 -17.80 12.32 -6.62
CA TYR A 15 -16.74 13.27 -6.98
C TYR A 15 -17.30 14.70 -7.10
N ASP A 16 -18.41 14.88 -7.82
CA ASP A 16 -19.05 16.17 -8.00
C ASP A 16 -19.58 16.74 -6.67
N GLU A 17 -20.18 15.89 -5.82
CA GLU A 17 -20.64 16.26 -4.48
C GLU A 17 -19.49 16.79 -3.61
N LEU A 18 -18.39 16.05 -3.54
CA LEU A 18 -17.24 16.43 -2.72
C LEU A 18 -16.53 17.68 -3.27
N LEU A 19 -16.41 17.82 -4.58
CA LEU A 19 -15.79 18.99 -5.19
C LEU A 19 -16.61 20.26 -4.92
N ALA A 20 -17.94 20.17 -5.03
CA ALA A 20 -18.85 21.26 -4.68
C ALA A 20 -18.75 21.62 -3.19
N ALA A 21 -18.67 20.62 -2.31
CA ALA A 21 -18.54 20.84 -0.87
C ALA A 21 -17.19 21.50 -0.50
N LEU A 22 -16.09 21.11 -1.14
CA LEU A 22 -14.77 21.74 -0.96
C LEU A 22 -14.77 23.20 -1.44
N GLY A 23 -15.43 23.48 -2.56
CA GLY A 23 -15.55 24.84 -3.11
C GLY A 23 -16.53 25.75 -2.36
N ALA A 24 -17.43 25.20 -1.52
CA ALA A 24 -18.47 25.96 -0.84
C ALA A 24 -17.94 26.95 0.23
N ASN A 25 -16.68 26.82 0.65
CA ASN A 25 -16.05 27.72 1.63
C ASN A 25 -15.45 28.99 0.99
N ALA A 26 -15.69 29.25 -0.29
CA ALA A 26 -15.19 30.44 -0.99
C ALA A 26 -15.72 31.75 -0.37
N VAL A 27 -14.82 32.70 -0.10
CA VAL A 27 -15.18 34.07 0.32
C VAL A 27 -15.41 34.93 -0.91
N ASP A 28 -16.44 35.78 -0.88
CA ASP A 28 -16.81 36.68 -1.99
C ASP A 28 -15.59 37.43 -2.55
N GLY A 29 -15.29 37.20 -3.83
CA GLY A 29 -14.17 37.83 -4.56
C GLY A 29 -12.92 36.97 -4.78
N ALA A 30 -12.88 35.75 -4.24
CA ALA A 30 -11.76 34.80 -4.39
C ALA A 30 -12.16 33.46 -5.06
N GLU A 31 -13.18 33.47 -5.91
CA GLU A 31 -13.79 32.26 -6.51
C GLU A 31 -12.75 31.38 -7.25
N GLN A 32 -11.88 31.99 -8.06
CA GLN A 32 -10.86 31.27 -8.83
C GLN A 32 -9.78 30.62 -7.95
N GLU A 33 -9.46 31.21 -6.80
CA GLU A 33 -8.48 30.66 -5.86
C GLU A 33 -9.09 29.50 -5.06
N ALA A 34 -10.36 29.64 -4.68
CA ALA A 34 -11.11 28.60 -4.00
C ALA A 34 -11.33 27.35 -4.87
N GLU A 35 -11.63 27.53 -6.16
CA GLU A 35 -11.77 26.42 -7.11
C GLU A 35 -10.45 25.65 -7.27
N GLN A 36 -9.32 26.36 -7.40
CA GLN A 36 -8.00 25.74 -7.49
C GLN A 36 -7.57 25.04 -6.18
N GLU A 37 -7.98 25.54 -5.02
CA GLU A 37 -7.74 24.87 -3.75
C GLU A 37 -8.59 23.59 -3.64
N ALA A 38 -9.87 23.65 -4.02
CA ALA A 38 -10.75 22.50 -4.02
C ALA A 38 -10.24 21.38 -4.94
N GLU A 39 -9.75 21.71 -6.14
CA GLU A 39 -9.14 20.73 -7.04
C GLU A 39 -7.87 20.10 -6.46
N ARG A 40 -6.99 20.90 -5.84
CA ARG A 40 -5.77 20.40 -5.19
C ARG A 40 -6.08 19.48 -4.02
N GLU A 41 -7.09 19.84 -3.24
CA GLU A 41 -7.52 19.05 -2.10
C GLU A 41 -8.19 17.74 -2.53
N MET A 42 -9.01 17.79 -3.58
CA MET A 42 -9.58 16.58 -4.20
C MET A 42 -8.47 15.64 -4.71
N GLU A 43 -7.44 16.18 -5.38
CA GLU A 43 -6.30 15.39 -5.82
C GLU A 43 -5.55 14.74 -4.65
N ARG A 44 -5.37 15.48 -3.54
CA ARG A 44 -4.75 14.97 -2.31
C ARG A 44 -5.54 13.81 -1.72
N ILE A 45 -6.86 13.95 -1.59
CA ILE A 45 -7.79 12.95 -1.08
C ILE A 45 -7.72 11.67 -1.92
N CYS A 46 -7.94 11.78 -3.24
CA CYS A 46 -7.97 10.63 -4.14
C CYS A 46 -6.66 9.85 -4.10
N ARG A 47 -5.54 10.58 -4.08
CA ARG A 47 -4.20 10.00 -3.97
C ARG A 47 -4.00 9.26 -2.65
N GLN A 48 -4.43 9.83 -1.53
CA GLN A 48 -4.27 9.21 -0.22
C GLN A 48 -5.05 7.91 -0.09
N ILE A 49 -6.30 7.90 -0.56
CA ILE A 49 -7.15 6.70 -0.54
C ILE A 49 -6.50 5.59 -1.37
N MET A 50 -6.11 5.89 -2.63
CA MET A 50 -5.47 4.90 -3.51
C MET A 50 -4.15 4.37 -2.96
N LEU A 51 -3.26 5.25 -2.48
CA LEU A 51 -1.98 4.82 -1.92
C LEU A 51 -2.15 3.90 -0.72
N TYR A 52 -3.12 4.20 0.15
CA TYR A 52 -3.38 3.35 1.31
C TYR A 52 -3.77 1.93 0.94
N HIS A 53 -4.73 1.76 0.02
CA HIS A 53 -5.18 0.42 -0.37
C HIS A 53 -4.12 -0.35 -1.15
N LEU A 54 -3.31 0.34 -1.95
CA LEU A 54 -2.14 -0.26 -2.60
C LEU A 54 -1.09 -0.72 -1.59
N ASP A 55 -0.73 0.12 -0.62
CA ASP A 55 0.24 -0.21 0.43
C ASP A 55 -0.26 -1.38 1.30
N ARG A 56 -1.55 -1.37 1.64
CA ARG A 56 -2.21 -2.43 2.41
C ARG A 56 -2.20 -3.76 1.65
N GLY A 57 -2.60 -3.76 0.37
CA GLY A 57 -2.63 -4.95 -0.48
C GLY A 57 -1.23 -5.51 -0.73
N TRP A 58 -0.23 -4.64 -0.89
CA TRP A 58 1.17 -5.06 -1.00
C TRP A 58 1.70 -5.70 0.29
N ALA A 59 1.40 -5.11 1.45
CA ALA A 59 1.78 -5.69 2.74
C ALA A 59 1.15 -7.07 2.97
N ASP A 60 -0.14 -7.24 2.62
CA ASP A 60 -0.82 -8.54 2.69
C ASP A 60 -0.19 -9.56 1.72
N HIS A 61 0.15 -9.14 0.51
CA HIS A 61 0.82 -10.00 -0.46
C HIS A 61 2.21 -10.45 0.04
N LEU A 62 2.99 -9.56 0.65
CA LEU A 62 4.28 -9.93 1.25
C LEU A 62 4.11 -10.91 2.42
N ALA A 63 3.07 -10.75 3.25
CA ALA A 63 2.74 -11.71 4.30
C ALA A 63 2.40 -13.08 3.72
N TYR A 64 1.56 -13.12 2.68
CA TYR A 64 1.23 -14.35 1.95
C TYR A 64 2.49 -15.02 1.36
N LEU A 65 3.40 -14.26 0.75
CA LEU A 65 4.67 -14.81 0.24
C LEU A 65 5.56 -15.38 1.35
N ALA A 66 5.58 -14.76 2.53
CA ALA A 66 6.32 -15.26 3.68
C ALA A 66 5.78 -16.63 4.14
N ASP A 67 4.45 -16.78 4.22
CA ASP A 67 3.79 -18.04 4.57
C ASP A 67 4.02 -19.15 3.53
N ILE A 68 3.99 -18.80 2.24
CA ILE A 68 4.34 -19.75 1.18
C ILE A 68 5.78 -20.19 1.32
N ARG A 69 6.71 -19.25 1.51
CA ARG A 69 8.14 -19.55 1.60
C ARG A 69 8.44 -20.51 2.74
N GLU A 70 7.77 -20.38 3.88
CA GLU A 70 7.92 -21.30 5.02
C GLU A 70 7.36 -22.69 4.70
N SER A 71 6.20 -22.76 4.04
CA SER A 71 5.53 -24.03 3.73
C SER A 71 6.03 -24.74 2.46
N ILE A 72 6.80 -24.06 1.60
CA ILE A 72 7.17 -24.55 0.26
C ILE A 72 7.99 -25.84 0.31
N HIS A 73 8.77 -26.05 1.38
CA HIS A 73 9.59 -27.25 1.54
C HIS A 73 8.74 -28.53 1.66
N LEU A 74 7.48 -28.42 2.09
CA LEU A 74 6.55 -29.56 2.11
C LEU A 74 6.15 -30.01 0.69
N ARG A 75 6.17 -29.11 -0.30
CA ARG A 75 5.90 -29.45 -1.72
C ARG A 75 6.96 -30.38 -2.31
N ALA A 76 8.21 -30.27 -1.82
CA ALA A 76 9.29 -31.17 -2.22
C ALA A 76 8.98 -32.64 -1.86
N LEU A 77 8.28 -32.89 -0.74
CA LEU A 77 7.84 -34.23 -0.34
C LEU A 77 6.83 -34.82 -1.35
N GLY A 78 6.08 -33.96 -2.04
CA GLY A 78 5.16 -34.31 -3.13
C GLY A 78 5.83 -34.47 -4.51
N ARG A 79 7.16 -34.46 -4.59
CA ARG A 79 7.94 -34.47 -5.86
C ARG A 79 7.65 -33.28 -6.79
N GLN A 80 7.16 -32.18 -6.24
CA GLN A 80 7.03 -30.90 -6.95
C GLN A 80 8.31 -30.08 -6.75
N ASN A 81 8.70 -29.30 -7.77
CA ASN A 81 9.81 -28.35 -7.63
C ASN A 81 9.35 -27.16 -6.77
N PRO A 82 9.98 -26.92 -5.59
CA PRO A 82 9.59 -25.82 -4.71
C PRO A 82 9.66 -24.44 -5.36
N LEU A 83 10.66 -24.20 -6.23
CA LEU A 83 10.84 -22.91 -6.88
C LEU A 83 9.72 -22.62 -7.88
N ASP A 84 9.36 -23.63 -8.68
CA ASP A 84 8.30 -23.48 -9.69
C ASP A 84 6.94 -23.23 -9.01
N GLU A 85 6.67 -23.94 -7.92
CA GLU A 85 5.43 -23.77 -7.15
C GLU A 85 5.38 -22.43 -6.41
N PHE A 86 6.51 -21.96 -5.86
CA PHE A 86 6.59 -20.62 -5.27
C PHE A 86 6.29 -19.55 -6.31
N HIS A 87 6.94 -19.61 -7.49
CA HIS A 87 6.69 -18.66 -8.57
C HIS A 87 5.23 -18.67 -9.02
N ARG A 88 4.65 -19.85 -9.21
CA ARG A 88 3.24 -19.98 -9.61
C ARG A 88 2.32 -19.31 -8.59
N LEU A 89 2.46 -19.66 -7.31
CA LEU A 89 1.64 -19.09 -6.24
C LEU A 89 1.86 -17.60 -6.03
N ALA A 90 3.09 -17.11 -6.20
CA ALA A 90 3.42 -15.68 -6.12
C ALA A 90 2.75 -14.88 -7.23
N VAL A 91 2.83 -15.35 -8.48
CA VAL A 91 2.18 -14.70 -9.62
C VAL A 91 0.66 -14.74 -9.48
N ASP A 92 0.09 -15.90 -9.13
CA ASP A 92 -1.35 -16.06 -8.94
C ASP A 92 -1.87 -15.13 -7.82
N GLY A 93 -1.15 -15.04 -6.70
CA GLY A 93 -1.52 -14.19 -5.57
C GLY A 93 -1.33 -12.69 -5.82
N PHE A 94 -0.49 -12.30 -6.78
CA PHE A 94 -0.32 -10.89 -7.16
C PHE A 94 -1.37 -10.43 -8.18
N ALA A 95 -1.92 -11.35 -8.98
CA ALA A 95 -2.75 -11.04 -10.15
C ALA A 95 -3.96 -10.13 -9.85
N HIS A 96 -4.52 -10.22 -8.65
CA HIS A 96 -5.71 -9.47 -8.25
C HIS A 96 -5.41 -8.20 -7.44
N LEU A 97 -4.17 -8.01 -6.96
CA LEU A 97 -3.83 -6.97 -5.99
C LEU A 97 -4.24 -5.56 -6.44
N ALA A 98 -3.93 -5.19 -7.69
CA ALA A 98 -4.23 -3.86 -8.19
C ALA A 98 -5.74 -3.63 -8.35
N ALA A 99 -6.48 -4.64 -8.83
CA ALA A 99 -7.92 -4.55 -9.01
C ALA A 99 -8.63 -4.45 -7.66
N ASP A 100 -8.24 -5.28 -6.69
CA ASP A 100 -8.80 -5.28 -5.33
C ASP A 100 -8.52 -3.93 -4.63
N ALA A 101 -7.33 -3.36 -4.83
CA ALA A 101 -6.98 -2.05 -4.28
C ALA A 101 -7.81 -0.91 -4.89
N ILE A 102 -8.13 -0.97 -6.18
CA ILE A 102 -9.01 0.00 -6.86
C ILE A 102 -10.43 -0.11 -6.32
N GLU A 103 -10.98 -1.32 -6.23
CA GLU A 103 -12.33 -1.56 -5.68
C GLU A 103 -12.45 -1.07 -4.23
N ALA A 104 -11.47 -1.38 -3.38
CA ALA A 104 -11.44 -0.91 -2.00
C ALA A 104 -11.30 0.62 -1.90
N SER A 105 -10.57 1.24 -2.84
CA SER A 105 -10.43 2.69 -2.93
C SER A 105 -11.75 3.36 -3.30
N GLN A 106 -12.46 2.82 -4.29
CA GLN A 106 -13.79 3.27 -4.68
C GLN A 106 -14.75 3.22 -3.49
N GLN A 107 -14.83 2.07 -2.82
CA GLN A 107 -15.74 1.91 -1.68
C GLN A 107 -15.42 2.89 -0.53
N THR A 108 -14.14 3.18 -0.32
CA THR A 108 -13.72 4.17 0.69
C THR A 108 -14.10 5.58 0.26
N PHE A 109 -13.91 5.92 -1.00
CA PHE A 109 -14.28 7.23 -1.56
C PHE A 109 -15.79 7.50 -1.44
N ASP A 110 -16.62 6.48 -1.67
CA ASP A 110 -18.07 6.56 -1.56
C ASP A 110 -18.58 6.75 -0.12
N THR A 111 -17.90 6.15 0.85
CA THR A 111 -18.43 6.03 2.23
C THR A 111 -17.73 6.91 3.26
N ALA A 112 -16.52 7.40 2.98
CA ALA A 112 -15.76 8.21 3.93
C ALA A 112 -16.32 9.63 4.07
N ASN A 113 -16.27 10.17 5.30
CA ASN A 113 -16.56 11.56 5.57
C ASN A 113 -15.32 12.44 5.36
N VAL A 114 -15.05 12.81 4.11
CA VAL A 114 -13.78 13.45 3.73
C VAL A 114 -13.72 14.96 4.08
N LEU A 115 -14.84 15.56 4.50
CA LEU A 115 -15.00 17.02 4.62
C LEU A 115 -14.76 17.58 6.04
N GLU A 116 -14.60 16.74 7.06
CA GLU A 116 -14.22 17.20 8.40
C GLU A 116 -12.69 17.34 8.49
N ASP A 117 -12.22 18.45 9.07
CA ASP A 117 -10.80 18.81 9.29
C ASP A 117 -10.20 18.10 10.53
N GLU A 118 -11.05 17.43 11.31
CA GLU A 118 -10.65 16.25 12.07
C GLU A 118 -10.38 15.14 11.04
N PRO A 119 -9.29 14.35 11.11
CA PRO A 119 -9.06 13.26 10.17
C PRO A 119 -10.26 12.28 10.19
N GLY A 120 -11.25 12.56 9.33
CA GLY A 120 -12.64 12.08 9.37
C GLY A 120 -12.99 11.12 8.23
N LEU A 121 -12.01 10.80 7.38
CA LEU A 121 -11.80 9.39 7.06
C LEU A 121 -11.65 8.66 8.40
N ASP A 122 -12.13 7.43 8.58
CA ASP A 122 -11.65 6.59 9.71
C ASP A 122 -10.16 6.29 9.48
N MET A 123 -9.33 7.32 9.63
CA MET A 123 -7.90 7.27 9.53
C MET A 123 -7.35 6.57 10.76
N SER A 124 -8.15 6.06 11.70
CA SER A 124 -7.62 5.09 12.65
C SER A 124 -7.16 3.82 11.93
N LYS A 125 -7.78 3.50 10.77
CA LYS A 125 -7.36 2.41 9.87
C LYS A 125 -6.35 2.84 8.82
N LEU A 126 -6.36 4.12 8.40
CA LEU A 126 -5.35 4.72 7.51
C LEU A 126 -4.17 5.39 8.24
N ALA A 127 -4.12 5.31 9.57
CA ALA A 127 -3.09 5.97 10.36
C ALA A 127 -1.77 5.36 9.95
N ARG A 128 -0.85 6.22 9.49
CA ARG A 128 0.55 5.82 9.35
C ARG A 128 0.95 5.18 10.69
N PRO A 129 1.55 3.97 10.67
CA PRO A 129 2.04 3.36 11.89
C PRO A 129 2.83 4.41 12.68
N THR A 130 2.45 4.64 13.94
CA THR A 130 3.07 5.65 14.80
C THR A 130 4.57 5.38 15.02
N SER A 131 5.05 4.20 14.65
CA SER A 131 6.47 3.87 14.51
C SER A 131 6.66 2.76 13.47
N THR A 132 7.45 3.02 12.42
CA THR A 132 7.95 2.00 11.50
C THR A 132 9.42 1.74 11.82
N TRP A 133 9.72 0.53 12.30
CA TRP A 133 11.09 0.11 12.61
C TRP A 133 11.69 -0.62 11.40
N THR A 134 12.86 -0.20 10.97
CA THR A 134 13.62 -0.90 9.92
C THR A 134 14.67 -1.78 10.58
N TYR A 135 14.72 -3.06 10.20
CA TYR A 135 15.72 -4.01 10.67
C TYR A 135 16.27 -4.82 9.50
N MET A 136 17.51 -5.29 9.64
CA MET A 136 18.13 -6.21 8.68
C MET A 136 17.78 -7.64 9.09
N VAL A 137 17.19 -8.41 8.17
CA VAL A 137 16.90 -9.83 8.40
C VAL A 137 18.15 -10.64 8.06
N HIS A 138 18.61 -11.44 9.02
CA HIS A 138 19.66 -12.43 8.80
C HIS A 138 19.01 -13.81 8.69
N ASP A 139 18.97 -14.38 7.48
CA ASP A 139 18.31 -15.67 7.18
C ASP A 139 19.02 -16.89 7.77
N ASN A 140 20.15 -16.72 8.47
CA ASN A 140 20.88 -17.82 9.09
C ASN A 140 21.45 -17.44 10.47
N PRO A 141 20.72 -17.73 11.57
CA PRO A 141 21.20 -17.46 12.93
C PRO A 141 22.34 -18.40 13.36
N LEU A 142 22.64 -19.45 12.58
CA LEU A 142 23.72 -20.41 12.82
C LEU A 142 24.97 -20.14 11.98
N ARG A 143 24.96 -19.14 11.10
CA ARG A 143 26.20 -18.66 10.47
C ARG A 143 26.89 -17.74 11.46
N ASP A 144 27.31 -18.34 12.56
CA ASP A 144 28.03 -17.69 13.64
C ASP A 144 29.33 -17.13 13.07
N ASP A 145 29.51 -15.82 13.21
CA ASP A 145 30.73 -15.08 12.86
C ASP A 145 31.89 -15.45 13.82
N ALA A 146 31.70 -16.47 14.67
CA ALA A 146 32.70 -17.04 15.57
C ALA A 146 33.99 -17.51 14.86
N LEU A 147 33.94 -17.79 13.56
CA LEU A 147 35.13 -18.11 12.75
C LEU A 147 35.70 -16.92 11.96
N SER A 148 34.94 -15.84 11.75
CA SER A 148 35.44 -14.61 11.12
C SER A 148 36.40 -13.87 12.04
N ALA A 149 36.13 -13.91 13.36
CA ALA A 149 37.05 -13.44 14.39
C ALA A 149 38.36 -14.26 14.50
N LEU A 150 38.44 -15.44 13.87
CA LEU A 150 39.65 -16.28 13.80
C LEU A 150 40.39 -16.15 12.46
N SER A 151 39.86 -15.38 11.51
CA SER A 151 40.60 -14.97 10.31
C SER A 151 41.56 -13.83 10.69
N LEU A 152 42.73 -14.20 11.21
CA LEU A 152 43.81 -13.25 11.42
C LEU A 152 44.21 -12.60 10.07
N PRO A 153 44.35 -11.27 9.98
CA PRO A 153 44.80 -10.63 8.77
C PRO A 153 46.27 -10.99 8.54
N GLY A 154 46.49 -11.84 7.54
CA GLY A 154 47.82 -12.23 7.09
C GLY A 154 48.18 -13.64 7.53
N VAL A 155 48.00 -14.59 6.62
CA VAL A 155 48.93 -15.68 6.25
C VAL A 155 48.14 -16.63 5.35
N PHE A 156 48.13 -16.32 4.05
CA PHE A 156 48.63 -17.13 2.93
C PHE A 156 48.13 -16.49 1.63
N ARG A 157 49.08 -16.28 0.73
CA ARG A 157 48.91 -15.71 -0.60
C ARG A 157 48.47 -16.81 -1.57
#